data_AF-A0A3N1K2H3-F1
#
_entry.id   AF-A0A3N1K2H3-F1
#
_cell.length_a   1.000
_cell.length_b   1.000
_cell.length_c   1.000
_cell.angle_alpha   90.00
_cell.angle_beta   90.00
_cell.angle_gamma   90.00
#
_symmetry.space_group_name_H-M   'P 1'
#
loop_
_entity.id
_entity.type
_entity.pdbx_description
1 polymer ?
#
loop_
_entity_poly.entity_id
_entity_poly.type
_entity_poly.pdbx_seq_one_letter_code
_entity_poly.pdbx_strand_id
1 'polypeptide(L)'
;MDEGEHVRIKTTIASIGTVLAVAAGLLVVGPVSPASAAAPTTGRFTPVAPARAWSGTATSKLTTVTLGGRNGIPSTATAVVLTATVNAPTAAGYVSVAPAGSTASPAIQNFAKGQPISGTTTVGLTSGKAQVKVSAGKATLSLDVAGWYGTSATGSTYTPLAPTNVLNGTVSTAAKKVTVAGKAGVPGNATAVVLQTDVSRPATSGRLRVTPSGNNAGVVSLMYTKGTTVANTTTVKLTSGAVQFLVSTGSARVLADVVGYYSPSTTGSVFVSTHPVRAATIATGTTAKKVTVAGTAGVPRNAKAAVINAKVGKGSVGGSLRVVGAGLASSVPTQIYAKNQTIGNALIAPLAAGGQVQAKVSAGSATVYIDVVGYFIDGSTGSGTGVDVSYPQCGKSVPTDQSFGIVGVNSSLGNTTNPCLQQQLTWAAASAGGTAQAKTQVYALFANPGAAAASVWPTSNVYPAGHTVTRNTYGTCAAVSGKPATTRACSFMYGYARAYDDAMSRGVTNPGQYRWWLDVETGLSHLSDTTQNLAALEGMLAALQDSGVTQVGVYSTAYQFRTIVGTVPATSTLRKTTLPSWIAIGDGRLDQAQAACSGARLLGGPIAMTQYKTPYGSTEIDLNWSCS
;
A
#
# COMPACT_ATOMS: atom_id res chain seq x y z
N MET A 1 -6.86 16.18 59.13
CA MET A 1 -7.52 16.89 60.23
C MET A 1 -7.57 18.34 59.83
N ASP A 2 -8.78 18.88 59.90
CA ASP A 2 -9.23 20.27 59.73
C ASP A 2 -9.17 20.94 58.35
N GLU A 3 -10.37 20.99 57.74
CA GLU A 3 -11.13 22.19 57.32
C GLU A 3 -10.32 23.49 57.18
N GLY A 4 -10.35 24.29 56.11
CA GLY A 4 -11.40 24.57 55.14
C GLY A 4 -11.67 26.09 55.18
N GLU A 5 -11.20 26.87 54.19
CA GLU A 5 -11.65 28.27 54.04
C GLU A 5 -11.64 28.77 52.58
N HIS A 6 -12.65 29.58 52.31
CA HIS A 6 -13.18 30.16 51.08
C HIS A 6 -12.25 31.09 50.29
N VAL A 7 -12.48 31.22 48.97
CA VAL A 7 -12.72 32.54 48.33
C VAL A 7 -13.67 32.39 47.13
N ARG A 8 -14.83 33.05 47.20
CA ARG A 8 -15.67 33.43 46.04
C ARG A 8 -15.33 34.87 45.65
N ILE A 9 -15.09 35.14 44.37
CA ILE A 9 -15.28 36.48 43.81
C ILE A 9 -16.30 36.37 42.69
N LYS A 10 -17.45 37.02 42.90
CA LYS A 10 -18.47 37.29 41.89
C LYS A 10 -18.20 38.68 41.31
N THR A 11 -18.32 38.82 39.99
CA THR A 11 -18.70 40.09 39.39
C THR A 11 -19.71 39.78 38.29
N THR A 12 -20.91 40.33 38.47
CA THR A 12 -22.07 40.22 37.58
C THR A 12 -22.21 41.55 36.82
N ILE A 13 -23.09 41.56 35.79
CA ILE A 13 -23.74 42.67 35.05
C ILE A 13 -23.24 42.68 33.59
N ALA A 14 -24.05 42.66 32.53
CA ALA A 14 -25.46 43.03 32.36
C ALA A 14 -26.15 42.20 31.26
N SER A 15 -27.48 42.09 31.39
CA SER A 15 -28.44 41.47 30.48
C SER A 15 -29.21 42.53 29.67
N ILE A 16 -29.51 42.24 28.38
CA ILE A 16 -30.61 42.77 27.54
C ILE A 16 -30.92 41.64 26.53
N GLY A 17 -32.06 40.93 26.55
CA GLY A 17 -33.40 41.27 25.98
C GLY A 17 -33.40 41.32 24.44
N THR A 18 -34.26 40.73 23.60
CA THR A 18 -35.51 39.96 23.69
C THR A 18 -35.77 39.37 22.28
N VAL A 19 -36.31 38.14 22.26
CA VAL A 19 -37.07 37.36 21.24
C VAL A 19 -37.50 38.05 19.92
N LEU A 20 -37.28 37.42 18.74
CA LEU A 20 -38.33 37.19 17.73
C LEU A 20 -37.97 36.20 16.58
N ALA A 21 -38.89 35.24 16.37
CA ALA A 21 -39.26 34.43 15.20
C ALA A 21 -38.26 34.19 14.05
N VAL A 22 -37.93 32.91 13.80
CA VAL A 22 -37.45 32.44 12.50
C VAL A 22 -38.49 31.51 11.88
N ALA A 23 -39.01 31.94 10.74
CA ALA A 23 -39.99 31.24 9.93
C ALA A 23 -39.46 29.89 9.40
N ALA A 24 -40.37 28.92 9.31
CA ALA A 24 -40.15 27.65 8.66
C ALA A 24 -39.80 27.84 7.17
N GLY A 25 -38.55 27.57 6.81
CA GLY A 25 -38.13 27.33 5.43
C GLY A 25 -37.82 25.85 5.25
N LEU A 26 -38.68 25.12 4.55
CA LEU A 26 -38.36 23.79 4.04
C LEU A 26 -37.19 23.94 3.05
N LEU A 27 -35.98 23.61 3.49
CA LEU A 27 -34.84 23.40 2.60
C LEU A 27 -34.98 22.00 1.99
N VAL A 28 -35.42 21.96 0.73
CA VAL A 28 -35.24 20.78 -0.12
C VAL A 28 -33.74 20.59 -0.31
N VAL A 29 -33.16 19.64 0.42
CA VAL A 29 -31.78 19.20 0.21
C VAL A 29 -31.75 18.50 -1.15
N GLY A 30 -31.24 19.19 -2.18
CA GLY A 30 -30.95 18.56 -3.46
C GLY A 30 -29.95 17.41 -3.26
N PRO A 31 -29.91 16.40 -4.17
CA PRO A 31 -28.95 15.31 -4.06
C PRO A 31 -27.53 15.91 -4.01
N VAL A 32 -26.88 15.73 -2.85
CA VAL A 32 -25.48 16.09 -2.68
C VAL A 32 -24.71 15.25 -3.69
N SER A 33 -24.10 15.90 -4.68
CA SER A 33 -23.20 15.20 -5.59
C SER A 33 -22.14 14.50 -4.72
N PRO A 34 -21.94 13.17 -4.85
CA PRO A 34 -20.92 12.51 -4.06
C PRO A 34 -19.59 13.21 -4.37
N ALA A 35 -18.97 13.76 -3.33
CA ALA A 35 -17.59 14.23 -3.44
C ALA A 35 -16.78 13.06 -4.00
N SER A 36 -16.24 13.22 -5.21
CA SER A 36 -15.29 12.27 -5.77
C SER A 36 -14.26 12.01 -4.69
N ALA A 37 -14.19 10.75 -4.27
CA ALA A 37 -13.18 10.29 -3.35
C ALA A 37 -11.83 10.88 -3.74
N ALA A 38 -11.17 11.52 -2.77
CA ALA A 38 -9.92 12.18 -3.02
C ALA A 38 -8.92 11.14 -3.53
N ALA A 39 -8.44 11.40 -4.73
CA ALA A 39 -7.14 10.96 -5.21
C ALA A 39 -6.14 10.78 -4.06
N PRO A 40 -5.27 9.73 -4.00
CA PRO A 40 -4.14 9.79 -3.09
C PRO A 40 -3.45 11.15 -3.25
N THR A 41 -3.56 11.97 -2.22
CA THR A 41 -3.09 13.36 -2.24
C THR A 41 -1.58 13.44 -2.12
N THR A 42 -0.90 12.30 -2.13
CA THR A 42 0.52 12.10 -1.92
C THR A 42 1.12 11.32 -3.09
N GLY A 43 2.45 11.24 -3.18
CA GLY A 43 3.12 10.44 -4.20
C GLY A 43 3.30 11.13 -5.55
N ARG A 44 3.08 12.45 -5.63
CA ARG A 44 3.44 13.26 -6.81
C ARG A 44 4.93 13.57 -6.82
N PHE A 45 5.51 13.58 -8.02
CA PHE A 45 6.94 13.72 -8.25
C PHE A 45 7.34 15.17 -8.48
N THR A 46 8.39 15.62 -7.80
CA THR A 46 9.06 16.89 -8.06
C THR A 46 10.46 16.62 -8.60
N PRO A 47 10.71 16.89 -9.90
CA PRO A 47 12.03 16.69 -10.49
C PRO A 47 12.99 17.81 -10.10
N VAL A 48 14.16 17.43 -9.62
CA VAL A 48 15.25 18.37 -9.30
C VAL A 48 16.37 18.26 -10.33
N ALA A 49 17.20 19.30 -10.43
CA ALA A 49 18.48 19.13 -11.08
C ALA A 49 19.30 18.08 -10.28
N PRO A 50 19.98 17.13 -10.95
CA PRO A 50 20.70 16.08 -10.23
C PRO A 50 21.67 16.65 -9.20
N ALA A 51 21.51 16.26 -7.93
CA ALA A 51 22.27 16.83 -6.82
C ALA A 51 22.64 15.75 -5.79
N ARG A 52 23.78 15.91 -5.12
CA ARG A 52 24.28 14.94 -4.14
C ARG A 52 23.56 15.04 -2.81
N ALA A 53 22.65 14.13 -2.47
CA ALA A 53 21.97 14.15 -1.18
C ALA A 53 22.86 13.66 -0.02
N TRP A 54 23.76 12.71 -0.30
CA TRP A 54 24.65 12.11 0.71
C TRP A 54 25.92 11.53 0.09
N SER A 55 27.02 11.51 0.86
CA SER A 55 28.22 10.73 0.54
C SER A 55 28.91 10.29 1.81
N GLY A 56 29.50 9.10 1.79
CA GLY A 56 30.22 8.56 2.93
C GLY A 56 30.77 7.16 2.68
N THR A 57 31.37 6.57 3.70
CA THR A 57 31.85 5.19 3.66
C THR A 57 30.70 4.24 3.99
N ALA A 58 30.38 3.34 3.06
CA ALA A 58 29.46 2.23 3.29
C ALA A 58 30.25 0.96 3.63
N THR A 59 29.75 0.17 4.57
CA THR A 59 30.32 -1.13 4.97
C THR A 59 29.25 -2.23 4.86
N SER A 60 29.55 -3.45 5.32
CA SER A 60 28.57 -4.54 5.45
C SER A 60 27.47 -4.27 6.48
N LYS A 61 27.68 -3.31 7.39
CA LYS A 61 26.69 -2.90 8.41
C LYS A 61 25.70 -1.90 7.81
N LEU A 62 24.41 -2.10 8.10
CA LEU A 62 23.37 -1.13 7.76
C LEU A 62 23.66 0.21 8.43
N THR A 63 23.66 1.26 7.62
CA THR A 63 23.89 2.64 8.06
C THR A 63 22.68 3.48 7.66
N THR A 64 22.00 4.07 8.65
CA THR A 64 20.90 5.01 8.40
C THR A 64 21.47 6.35 7.95
N VAL A 65 20.90 6.91 6.87
CA VAL A 65 21.32 8.17 6.27
C VAL A 65 20.13 9.12 6.15
N THR A 66 20.33 10.38 6.52
CA THR A 66 19.31 11.43 6.37
C THR A 66 19.37 12.01 4.97
N LEU A 67 18.26 11.94 4.24
CA LEU A 67 18.11 12.49 2.88
C LEU A 67 17.13 13.67 2.84
N GLY A 68 16.06 13.61 3.64
CA GLY A 68 15.11 14.71 3.79
C GLY A 68 15.77 15.98 4.34
N GLY A 69 15.34 17.13 3.84
CA GLY A 69 15.92 18.44 4.17
C GLY A 69 17.25 18.74 3.47
N ARG A 70 17.69 17.91 2.50
CA ARG A 70 18.97 18.09 1.81
C ARG A 70 18.78 18.30 0.31
N ASN A 71 19.53 19.24 -0.26
CA ASN A 71 19.74 19.40 -1.71
C ASN A 71 18.45 19.32 -2.55
N GLY A 72 17.43 20.07 -2.12
CA GLY A 72 16.14 20.17 -2.81
C GLY A 72 15.10 19.12 -2.41
N ILE A 73 15.42 18.22 -1.48
CA ILE A 73 14.48 17.25 -0.89
C ILE A 73 13.86 17.87 0.38
N PRO A 74 12.54 18.10 0.45
CA PRO A 74 11.87 18.51 1.68
C PRO A 74 12.02 17.47 2.80
N SER A 75 11.93 17.91 4.06
CA SER A 75 11.91 17.00 5.22
C SER A 75 10.70 16.06 5.23
N THR A 76 9.60 16.48 4.60
CA THR A 76 8.33 15.74 4.46
C THR A 76 8.29 14.82 3.24
N ALA A 77 9.37 14.71 2.47
CA ALA A 77 9.42 13.80 1.33
C ALA A 77 9.19 12.34 1.77
N THR A 78 8.34 11.63 1.04
CA THR A 78 7.96 10.23 1.33
C THR A 78 8.81 9.22 0.58
N ALA A 79 9.42 9.62 -0.54
CA ALA A 79 10.35 8.79 -1.30
C ALA A 79 11.27 9.66 -2.18
N VAL A 80 12.37 9.08 -2.66
CA VAL A 80 13.31 9.74 -3.58
C VAL A 80 13.73 8.80 -4.70
N VAL A 81 13.92 9.37 -5.90
CA VAL A 81 14.58 8.70 -7.02
C VAL A 81 16.05 9.08 -6.97
N LEU A 82 16.94 8.11 -6.82
CA LEU A 82 18.38 8.35 -6.65
C LEU A 82 19.24 7.41 -7.49
N THR A 83 20.46 7.86 -7.77
CA THR A 83 21.55 7.05 -8.28
C THR A 83 22.59 6.85 -7.18
N ALA A 84 22.86 5.59 -6.86
CA ALA A 84 23.90 5.16 -5.95
C ALA A 84 25.19 4.91 -6.73
N THR A 85 26.24 5.69 -6.47
CA THR A 85 27.57 5.53 -7.05
C THR A 85 28.52 4.93 -6.04
N VAL A 86 29.07 3.75 -6.35
CA VAL A 86 30.05 3.05 -5.53
C VAL A 86 31.44 3.29 -6.12
N ASN A 87 32.34 3.83 -5.30
CA ASN A 87 33.73 4.11 -5.67
C ASN A 87 34.69 3.28 -4.81
N ALA A 88 35.75 2.78 -5.44
CA ALA A 88 36.83 2.02 -4.81
C ALA A 88 36.37 0.91 -3.82
N PRO A 89 35.46 -0.01 -4.23
CA PRO A 89 35.04 -1.08 -3.34
C PRO A 89 36.20 -2.02 -3.01
N THR A 90 36.41 -2.33 -1.74
CA THR A 90 37.54 -3.16 -1.28
C THR A 90 37.33 -4.66 -1.46
N ALA A 91 36.10 -5.09 -1.76
CA ALA A 91 35.70 -6.46 -2.03
C ALA A 91 34.66 -6.51 -3.15
N ALA A 92 34.47 -7.66 -3.79
CA ALA A 92 33.32 -7.86 -4.68
C ALA A 92 32.04 -7.98 -3.84
N GLY A 93 30.92 -7.48 -4.37
CA GLY A 93 29.66 -7.45 -3.64
C GLY A 93 28.55 -6.71 -4.37
N TYR A 94 27.57 -6.22 -3.60
CA TYR A 94 26.51 -5.35 -4.10
C TYR A 94 26.26 -4.18 -3.18
N VAL A 95 25.67 -3.11 -3.72
CA VAL A 95 25.14 -1.98 -2.96
C VAL A 95 23.64 -2.16 -2.74
N SER A 96 23.18 -1.81 -1.55
CA SER A 96 21.77 -1.76 -1.19
C SER A 96 21.42 -0.39 -0.65
N VAL A 97 20.25 0.10 -1.04
CA VAL A 97 19.55 1.24 -0.44
C VAL A 97 18.11 0.80 -0.20
N ALA A 98 17.62 0.99 1.01
CA ALA A 98 16.28 0.57 1.43
C ALA A 98 15.65 1.62 2.34
N PRO A 99 14.32 1.58 2.58
CA PRO A 99 13.69 2.41 3.60
C PRO A 99 14.33 2.17 4.98
N ALA A 100 14.46 3.21 5.80
CA ALA A 100 15.00 3.05 7.14
C ALA A 100 14.06 2.17 7.99
N GLY A 101 14.64 1.20 8.71
CA GLY A 101 13.88 0.20 9.48
C GLY A 101 13.52 -1.06 8.69
N SER A 102 13.75 -1.08 7.38
CA SER A 102 13.55 -2.28 6.56
C SER A 102 14.50 -3.40 7.00
N THR A 103 14.00 -4.61 7.22
CA THR A 103 14.86 -5.80 7.39
C THR A 103 15.37 -6.34 6.06
N ALA A 104 14.68 -6.00 4.95
CA ALA A 104 15.10 -6.33 3.59
C ALA A 104 16.20 -5.39 3.08
N SER A 105 17.14 -5.94 2.32
CA SER A 105 18.27 -5.21 1.73
C SER A 105 18.49 -5.64 0.27
N PRO A 106 17.69 -5.13 -0.68
CA PRO A 106 17.77 -5.52 -2.07
C PRO A 106 19.07 -5.03 -2.70
N ALA A 107 19.73 -5.89 -3.45
CA ALA A 107 20.89 -5.53 -4.25
C ALA A 107 20.46 -4.63 -5.42
N ILE A 108 20.82 -3.36 -5.41
CA ILE A 108 20.54 -2.43 -6.51
C ILE A 108 21.48 -2.71 -7.68
N GLN A 109 22.77 -2.90 -7.38
CA GLN A 109 23.77 -3.23 -8.37
C GLN A 109 24.93 -4.00 -7.77
N ASN A 110 25.46 -4.97 -8.53
CA ASN A 110 26.62 -5.77 -8.14
C ASN A 110 27.91 -5.18 -8.73
N PHE A 111 29.04 -5.35 -8.04
CA PHE A 111 30.36 -4.85 -8.43
C PHE A 111 31.48 -5.83 -8.08
N ALA A 112 32.59 -5.77 -8.82
CA ALA A 112 33.84 -6.42 -8.46
C ALA A 112 34.71 -5.52 -7.56
N LYS A 113 35.72 -6.10 -6.90
CA LYS A 113 36.73 -5.34 -6.14
C LYS A 113 37.41 -4.32 -7.05
N GLY A 114 37.53 -3.09 -6.57
CA GLY A 114 38.16 -1.98 -7.29
C GLY A 114 37.37 -1.42 -8.46
N GLN A 115 36.26 -2.06 -8.87
CA GLN A 115 35.44 -1.61 -10.01
C GLN A 115 34.38 -0.60 -9.55
N PRO A 116 34.46 0.67 -9.99
CA PRO A 116 33.40 1.63 -9.74
C PRO A 116 32.12 1.25 -10.50
N ILE A 117 30.96 1.45 -9.87
CA ILE A 117 29.66 1.19 -10.50
C ILE A 117 28.63 2.24 -10.08
N SER A 118 27.58 2.41 -10.89
CA SER A 118 26.39 3.16 -10.52
C SER A 118 25.13 2.31 -10.73
N GLY A 119 24.12 2.52 -9.90
CA GLY A 119 22.79 1.93 -10.07
C GLY A 119 21.71 2.87 -9.57
N THR A 120 20.59 2.92 -10.28
CA THR A 120 19.47 3.80 -9.91
C THR A 120 18.42 3.03 -9.14
N THR A 121 17.73 3.67 -8.20
CA THR A 121 16.58 3.10 -7.51
C THR A 121 15.60 4.20 -7.07
N THR A 122 14.38 3.80 -6.75
CA THR A 122 13.44 4.63 -5.97
C THR A 122 13.35 4.03 -4.58
N VAL A 123 13.46 4.86 -3.53
CA VAL A 123 13.43 4.40 -2.15
C VAL A 123 12.50 5.27 -1.30
N GLY A 124 11.64 4.62 -0.52
CA GLY A 124 10.82 5.26 0.50
C GLY A 124 11.66 5.84 1.64
N LEU A 125 11.19 6.93 2.22
CA LEU A 125 11.81 7.60 3.36
C LEU A 125 10.96 7.40 4.61
N THR A 126 11.60 6.94 5.68
CA THR A 126 10.99 6.89 7.01
C THR A 126 11.52 8.08 7.80
N SER A 127 10.68 9.07 8.08
CA SER A 127 11.07 10.32 8.75
C SER A 127 12.27 11.01 8.08
N GLY A 128 12.25 11.09 6.73
CA GLY A 128 13.31 11.68 5.93
C GLY A 128 14.59 10.84 5.82
N LYS A 129 14.58 9.58 6.28
CA LYS A 129 15.76 8.70 6.32
C LYS A 129 15.61 7.46 5.43
N ALA A 130 16.73 7.02 4.89
CA ALA A 130 16.90 5.72 4.25
C ALA A 130 18.06 4.98 4.94
N GLN A 131 18.35 3.75 4.52
CA GLN A 131 19.50 3.00 4.98
C GLN A 131 20.32 2.42 3.83
N VAL A 132 21.62 2.37 4.01
CA VAL A 132 22.58 1.90 3.01
C VAL A 132 23.51 0.84 3.56
N LYS A 133 23.95 -0.06 2.68
CA LYS A 133 25.12 -0.91 2.93
C LYS A 133 25.74 -1.39 1.63
N VAL A 134 26.97 -1.89 1.72
CA VAL A 134 27.51 -2.85 0.75
C VAL A 134 27.39 -4.27 1.31
N SER A 135 27.50 -5.30 0.49
CA SER A 135 27.38 -6.68 1.00
C SER A 135 28.67 -7.21 1.64
N ALA A 136 29.82 -6.66 1.27
CA ALA A 136 31.14 -7.08 1.74
C ALA A 136 32.14 -5.92 1.63
N GLY A 137 33.16 -5.92 2.49
CA GLY A 137 34.19 -4.89 2.52
C GLY A 137 33.64 -3.50 2.82
N LYS A 138 34.28 -2.49 2.23
CA LYS A 138 33.87 -1.08 2.31
C LYS A 138 34.00 -0.40 0.95
N ALA A 139 33.25 0.67 0.75
CA ALA A 139 33.34 1.52 -0.43
C ALA A 139 32.94 2.95 -0.08
N THR A 140 33.40 3.93 -0.88
CA THR A 140 32.84 5.27 -0.84
C THR A 140 31.56 5.27 -1.66
N LEU A 141 30.43 5.52 -1.01
CA LEU A 141 29.11 5.56 -1.63
C LEU A 141 28.65 7.03 -1.73
N SER A 142 28.16 7.43 -2.89
CA SER A 142 27.47 8.70 -3.11
C SER A 142 26.05 8.44 -3.56
N LEU A 143 25.09 9.18 -2.99
CA LEU A 143 23.67 9.12 -3.36
C LEU A 143 23.29 10.47 -3.99
N ASP A 144 23.02 10.44 -5.28
CA ASP A 144 22.63 11.62 -6.04
C ASP A 144 21.14 11.53 -6.41
N VAL A 145 20.36 12.56 -6.07
CA VAL A 145 18.89 12.60 -6.25
C VAL A 145 18.50 13.21 -7.59
N ALA A 146 17.52 12.61 -8.26
CA ALA A 146 16.90 13.13 -9.50
C ALA A 146 15.52 13.76 -9.25
N GLY A 147 14.89 13.44 -8.12
CA GLY A 147 13.64 14.04 -7.68
C GLY A 147 13.10 13.32 -6.44
N TRP A 148 12.01 13.86 -5.90
CA TRP A 148 11.39 13.37 -4.67
C TRP A 148 9.87 13.28 -4.83
N TYR A 149 9.26 12.44 -4.00
CA TYR A 149 7.81 12.30 -3.88
C TYR A 149 7.32 12.90 -2.57
N GLY A 150 6.22 13.64 -2.63
CA GLY A 150 5.69 14.43 -1.51
C GLY A 150 4.41 13.91 -0.90
N THR A 151 4.01 14.54 0.20
CA THR A 151 2.67 14.41 0.81
C THR A 151 1.65 15.41 0.26
N SER A 152 2.03 16.25 -0.69
CA SER A 152 1.14 17.26 -1.27
C SER A 152 0.56 16.83 -2.62
N ALA A 153 -0.63 17.34 -2.92
CA ALA A 153 -1.26 17.20 -4.23
C ALA A 153 -0.56 18.05 -5.32
N THR A 154 0.53 18.74 -4.97
CA THR A 154 1.37 19.51 -5.89
C THR A 154 2.48 18.65 -6.46
N GLY A 155 2.88 18.93 -7.70
CA GLY A 155 3.90 18.17 -8.42
C GLY A 155 3.32 17.36 -9.58
N SER A 156 4.17 16.53 -10.17
CA SER A 156 3.86 15.84 -11.43
C SER A 156 3.41 14.40 -11.21
N THR A 157 2.41 13.97 -11.98
CA THR A 157 2.01 12.56 -12.07
C THR A 157 2.82 11.84 -13.13
N TYR A 158 3.05 10.55 -12.92
CA TYR A 158 3.70 9.65 -13.87
C TYR A 158 2.71 9.13 -14.91
N THR A 159 3.18 8.95 -16.13
CA THR A 159 2.47 8.25 -17.20
C THR A 159 3.44 7.24 -17.82
N PRO A 160 3.19 5.92 -17.66
CA PRO A 160 4.02 4.92 -18.30
C PRO A 160 3.78 4.90 -19.81
N LEU A 161 4.83 4.60 -20.57
CA LEU A 161 4.77 4.51 -22.03
C LEU A 161 5.31 3.17 -22.50
N ALA A 162 4.89 2.75 -23.69
CA ALA A 162 5.61 1.71 -24.42
C ALA A 162 7.04 2.21 -24.72
N PRO A 163 8.09 1.40 -24.47
CA PRO A 163 9.47 1.82 -24.75
C PRO A 163 9.63 2.33 -26.17
N THR A 164 10.02 3.60 -26.32
CA THR A 164 10.12 4.27 -27.63
C THR A 164 11.46 4.97 -27.74
N ASN A 165 12.19 4.69 -28.82
CA ASN A 165 13.54 5.22 -29.00
C ASN A 165 13.56 6.73 -29.24
N VAL A 166 14.42 7.43 -28.51
CA VAL A 166 14.67 8.89 -28.68
C VAL A 166 16.13 9.20 -29.00
N LEU A 167 17.02 8.23 -28.80
CA LEU A 167 18.42 8.33 -29.21
C LEU A 167 18.91 6.96 -29.66
N ASN A 168 19.54 6.93 -30.82
CA ASN A 168 20.36 5.82 -31.30
C ASN A 168 21.50 6.44 -32.11
N GLY A 169 22.67 6.58 -31.50
CA GLY A 169 23.82 7.13 -32.20
C GLY A 169 25.00 7.45 -31.32
N THR A 170 25.99 8.11 -31.90
CA THR A 170 27.24 8.47 -31.22
C THR A 170 27.04 9.69 -30.30
N VAL A 171 27.58 9.58 -29.10
CA VAL A 171 27.71 10.63 -28.07
C VAL A 171 29.20 10.81 -27.78
N SER A 172 29.67 12.05 -27.69
CA SER A 172 31.06 12.39 -27.40
C SER A 172 31.18 13.13 -26.06
N THR A 173 32.35 13.70 -25.78
CA THR A 173 32.57 14.61 -24.65
C THR A 173 31.81 15.93 -24.78
N ALA A 174 31.37 16.30 -25.99
CA ALA A 174 30.48 17.43 -26.21
C ALA A 174 29.03 17.03 -25.90
N ALA A 175 28.31 17.92 -25.21
CA ALA A 175 26.92 17.68 -24.85
C ALA A 175 26.02 17.56 -26.09
N LYS A 176 25.39 16.39 -26.25
CA LYS A 176 24.39 16.14 -27.29
C LYS A 176 23.00 16.38 -26.74
N LYS A 177 22.36 17.48 -27.15
CA LYS A 177 20.97 17.79 -26.81
C LYS A 177 20.01 16.83 -27.54
N VAL A 178 19.04 16.29 -26.81
CA VAL A 178 17.97 15.45 -27.34
C VAL A 178 16.63 16.00 -26.86
N THR A 179 15.86 16.57 -27.78
CA THR A 179 14.48 17.01 -27.51
C THR A 179 13.57 15.79 -27.42
N VAL A 180 12.84 15.67 -26.30
CA VAL A 180 11.94 14.55 -26.03
C VAL A 180 10.49 14.99 -25.90
N ALA A 181 10.22 16.21 -25.42
CA ALA A 181 8.86 16.74 -25.38
C ALA A 181 8.28 16.88 -26.80
N GLY A 182 7.00 16.52 -26.96
CA GLY A 182 6.33 16.43 -28.27
C GLY A 182 6.74 15.22 -29.11
N LYS A 183 7.57 14.31 -28.58
CA LYS A 183 8.04 13.09 -29.28
C LYS A 183 7.80 11.87 -28.41
N ALA A 184 7.75 10.69 -29.04
CA ALA A 184 7.71 9.40 -28.33
C ALA A 184 6.59 9.30 -27.25
N GLY A 185 5.44 9.95 -27.47
CA GLY A 185 4.33 10.00 -26.52
C GLY A 185 4.51 10.96 -25.33
N VAL A 186 5.60 11.73 -25.26
CA VAL A 186 5.85 12.72 -24.20
C VAL A 186 5.18 14.05 -24.56
N PRO A 187 4.31 14.62 -23.71
CA PRO A 187 3.65 15.89 -23.99
C PRO A 187 4.59 17.09 -23.84
N GLY A 188 4.22 18.22 -24.44
CA GLY A 188 5.00 19.47 -24.40
C GLY A 188 5.24 20.04 -23.00
N ASN A 189 4.30 19.79 -22.08
CA ASN A 189 4.37 20.25 -20.68
C ASN A 189 5.00 19.23 -19.72
N ALA A 190 5.63 18.17 -20.23
CA ALA A 190 6.32 17.21 -19.39
C ALA A 190 7.45 17.89 -18.58
N THR A 191 7.59 17.51 -17.31
CA THR A 191 8.57 18.07 -16.37
C THR A 191 9.79 17.17 -16.20
N ALA A 192 9.64 15.86 -16.47
CA ALA A 192 10.71 14.87 -16.45
C ALA A 192 10.37 13.66 -17.33
N VAL A 193 11.38 12.89 -17.70
CA VAL A 193 11.25 11.62 -18.42
C VAL A 193 11.97 10.50 -17.69
N VAL A 194 11.48 9.27 -17.87
CA VAL A 194 12.18 8.04 -17.47
C VAL A 194 12.76 7.41 -18.73
N LEU A 195 14.07 7.25 -18.74
CA LEU A 195 14.84 6.71 -19.86
C LEU A 195 15.45 5.38 -19.47
N GLN A 196 15.31 4.38 -20.32
CA GLN A 196 16.17 3.20 -20.28
C GLN A 196 17.30 3.45 -21.27
N THR A 197 18.54 3.52 -20.79
CA THR A 197 19.70 3.93 -21.60
C THR A 197 20.79 2.87 -21.57
N ASP A 198 21.40 2.57 -22.71
CA ASP A 198 22.64 1.79 -22.78
C ASP A 198 23.84 2.60 -23.30
N VAL A 199 25.02 2.11 -22.99
CA VAL A 199 26.25 2.43 -23.72
C VAL A 199 26.70 1.16 -24.40
N SER A 200 26.61 1.11 -25.72
CA SER A 200 26.86 -0.12 -26.49
C SER A 200 28.35 -0.28 -26.80
N ARG A 201 28.96 -1.36 -26.28
CA ARG A 201 30.35 -1.80 -26.57
C ARG A 201 31.35 -0.64 -26.74
N PRO A 202 31.53 0.23 -25.73
CA PRO A 202 32.32 1.45 -25.87
C PRO A 202 33.80 1.14 -26.13
N ALA A 203 34.47 1.99 -26.90
CA ALA A 203 35.90 1.81 -27.25
C ALA A 203 36.86 2.12 -26.08
N THR A 204 36.40 2.91 -25.11
CA THR A 204 37.13 3.31 -23.90
C THR A 204 36.29 3.04 -22.66
N SER A 205 36.94 2.97 -21.49
CA SER A 205 36.22 3.02 -20.20
C SER A 205 35.86 4.47 -19.86
N GLY A 206 34.72 4.69 -19.23
CA GLY A 206 34.23 6.03 -18.96
C GLY A 206 32.91 6.07 -18.21
N ARG A 207 32.27 7.23 -18.27
CA ARG A 207 31.01 7.53 -17.61
C ARG A 207 30.06 8.21 -18.59
N LEU A 208 28.81 7.78 -18.64
CA LEU A 208 27.74 8.50 -19.32
C LEU A 208 27.01 9.39 -18.31
N ARG A 209 26.77 10.63 -18.72
CA ARG A 209 25.87 11.55 -18.01
C ARG A 209 24.66 11.83 -18.88
N VAL A 210 23.48 11.67 -18.29
CA VAL A 210 22.20 12.08 -18.84
C VAL A 210 21.62 13.13 -17.90
N THR A 211 21.58 14.38 -18.34
CA THR A 211 21.24 15.54 -17.50
C THR A 211 20.18 16.41 -18.17
N PRO A 212 19.55 17.34 -17.42
CA PRO A 212 18.70 18.36 -18.02
C PRO A 212 19.51 19.18 -19.03
N SER A 213 18.89 19.60 -20.14
CA SER A 213 19.59 20.41 -21.15
C SER A 213 20.11 21.71 -20.53
N GLY A 214 21.37 22.06 -20.83
CA GLY A 214 22.09 23.19 -20.25
C GLY A 214 22.79 22.90 -18.92
N ASN A 215 22.63 21.69 -18.34
CA ASN A 215 23.26 21.32 -17.09
C ASN A 215 24.41 20.32 -17.30
N ASN A 216 25.65 20.79 -17.11
CA ASN A 216 26.85 19.96 -17.16
C ASN A 216 27.27 19.40 -15.79
N ALA A 217 26.64 19.90 -14.71
CA ALA A 217 26.92 19.47 -13.35
C ALA A 217 26.32 18.09 -13.06
N GLY A 218 27.20 17.16 -12.72
CA GLY A 218 27.12 16.57 -11.38
C GLY A 218 26.61 15.16 -11.13
N VAL A 219 26.06 14.37 -12.06
CA VAL A 219 25.66 12.97 -11.72
C VAL A 219 26.02 11.97 -12.81
N VAL A 220 26.67 10.87 -12.39
CA VAL A 220 27.00 9.74 -13.26
C VAL A 220 25.75 8.89 -13.42
N SER A 221 25.23 8.82 -14.65
CA SER A 221 24.08 7.97 -14.97
C SER A 221 24.50 6.50 -15.11
N LEU A 222 25.64 6.28 -15.78
CA LEU A 222 26.25 4.97 -15.96
C LEU A 222 27.77 5.05 -15.90
N MET A 223 28.39 4.04 -15.29
CA MET A 223 29.81 3.74 -15.45
C MET A 223 29.97 2.55 -16.39
N TYR A 224 30.92 2.63 -17.33
CA TYR A 224 31.16 1.58 -18.32
C TYR A 224 32.65 1.29 -18.49
N THR A 225 32.94 0.04 -18.83
CA THR A 225 34.28 -0.43 -19.19
C THR A 225 34.35 -0.72 -20.68
N LYS A 226 35.55 -0.57 -21.25
CA LYS A 226 35.81 -0.88 -22.67
C LYS A 226 35.21 -2.23 -23.08
N GLY A 227 34.51 -2.25 -24.21
CA GLY A 227 33.96 -3.44 -24.86
C GLY A 227 32.68 -4.00 -24.21
N THR A 228 32.29 -3.54 -23.02
CA THR A 228 31.14 -4.08 -22.29
C THR A 228 29.94 -3.17 -22.42
N THR A 229 28.85 -3.67 -23.00
CA THR A 229 27.57 -2.95 -22.97
C THR A 229 27.05 -2.89 -21.53
N VAL A 230 26.57 -1.72 -21.12
CA VAL A 230 25.90 -1.53 -19.82
C VAL A 230 24.61 -0.77 -20.03
N ALA A 231 23.59 -1.05 -19.22
CA ALA A 231 22.30 -0.37 -19.29
C ALA A 231 21.81 0.05 -17.90
N ASN A 232 21.05 1.15 -17.83
CA ASN A 232 20.48 1.67 -16.60
C ASN A 232 19.21 2.46 -16.88
N THR A 233 18.29 2.47 -15.91
CA THR A 233 17.09 3.29 -15.95
C THR A 233 17.37 4.60 -15.23
N THR A 234 17.15 5.74 -15.87
CA THR A 234 17.35 7.07 -15.29
C THR A 234 16.11 7.93 -15.40
N THR A 235 15.79 8.66 -14.33
CA THR A 235 14.78 9.72 -14.37
C THR A 235 15.49 11.06 -14.49
N VAL A 236 15.08 11.91 -15.42
CA VAL A 236 15.77 13.16 -15.74
C VAL A 236 14.76 14.29 -15.90
N LYS A 237 14.98 15.40 -15.19
CA LYS A 237 14.24 16.65 -15.36
C LYS A 237 14.40 17.17 -16.78
N LEU A 238 13.33 17.71 -17.37
CA LEU A 238 13.37 18.40 -18.65
C LEU A 238 13.68 19.88 -18.47
N THR A 239 14.54 20.41 -19.34
CA THR A 239 14.74 21.85 -19.53
C THR A 239 14.36 22.18 -20.96
N SER A 240 13.36 23.05 -21.14
CA SER A 240 12.82 23.40 -22.47
C SER A 240 12.50 22.17 -23.33
N GLY A 241 11.91 21.14 -22.72
CA GLY A 241 11.51 19.90 -23.39
C GLY A 241 12.64 18.94 -23.77
N ALA A 242 13.88 19.19 -23.32
CA ALA A 242 15.05 18.42 -23.72
C ALA A 242 15.90 17.92 -22.54
N VAL A 243 16.64 16.84 -22.83
CA VAL A 243 17.76 16.32 -22.03
C VAL A 243 19.06 16.45 -22.83
N GLN A 244 20.19 16.18 -22.20
CA GLN A 244 21.48 16.08 -22.89
C GLN A 244 22.28 14.85 -22.45
N PHE A 245 23.09 14.35 -23.37
CA PHE A 245 23.97 13.20 -23.18
C PHE A 245 25.42 13.62 -23.43
N LEU A 246 26.34 13.21 -22.55
CA LEU A 246 27.78 13.29 -22.81
C LEU A 246 28.52 12.14 -22.14
N VAL A 247 29.63 11.73 -22.76
CA VAL A 247 30.57 10.78 -22.18
C VAL A 247 31.77 11.49 -21.58
N SER A 248 32.42 10.87 -20.58
CA SER A 248 33.59 11.48 -19.93
C SER A 248 34.85 11.51 -20.80
N THR A 249 34.95 10.63 -21.79
CA THR A 249 36.16 10.43 -22.61
C THR A 249 35.76 9.90 -23.99
N GLY A 250 36.42 10.39 -25.05
CA GLY A 250 36.24 9.91 -26.42
C GLY A 250 34.78 10.01 -26.92
N SER A 251 34.30 8.92 -27.51
CA SER A 251 32.89 8.77 -27.92
C SER A 251 32.39 7.34 -27.71
N ALA A 252 31.08 7.18 -27.61
CA ALA A 252 30.42 5.89 -27.51
C ALA A 252 29.07 5.90 -28.24
N ARG A 253 28.62 4.72 -28.68
CA ARG A 253 27.25 4.55 -29.17
C ARG A 253 26.30 4.41 -27.99
N VAL A 254 25.22 5.17 -28.01
CA VAL A 254 24.20 5.22 -26.96
C VAL A 254 22.84 4.96 -27.60
N LEU A 255 22.07 4.03 -27.01
CA LEU A 255 20.64 3.92 -27.25
C LEU A 255 19.88 4.39 -26.01
N ALA A 256 18.80 5.13 -26.20
CA ALA A 256 17.90 5.52 -25.12
C ALA A 256 16.44 5.41 -25.57
N ASP A 257 15.66 4.66 -24.79
CA ASP A 257 14.21 4.53 -24.95
C ASP A 257 13.52 5.29 -23.82
N VAL A 258 12.53 6.12 -24.17
CA VAL A 258 11.58 6.68 -23.19
C VAL A 258 10.62 5.57 -22.78
N VAL A 259 10.48 5.34 -21.47
CA VAL A 259 9.56 4.35 -20.88
C VAL A 259 8.45 4.99 -20.06
N GLY A 260 8.46 6.31 -19.93
CA GLY A 260 7.40 7.11 -19.32
C GLY A 260 7.82 8.55 -19.06
N TYR A 261 6.86 9.38 -18.65
CA TYR A 261 7.11 10.79 -18.34
C TYR A 261 6.37 11.23 -17.08
N TYR A 262 6.79 12.38 -16.55
CA TYR A 262 6.08 13.12 -15.51
C TYR A 262 5.55 14.42 -16.09
N SER A 263 4.32 14.79 -15.75
CA SER A 263 3.69 16.04 -16.18
C SER A 263 2.84 16.62 -15.05
N PRO A 264 2.53 17.94 -15.04
CA PRO A 264 1.74 18.58 -13.99
C PRO A 264 0.24 18.24 -14.07
N SER A 265 -0.13 17.12 -14.70
CA SER A 265 -1.51 16.66 -14.80
C SER A 265 -2.08 16.28 -13.44
N THR A 266 -3.39 16.47 -13.28
CA THR A 266 -4.14 15.98 -12.11
C THR A 266 -4.55 14.52 -12.23
N THR A 267 -4.58 13.95 -13.44
CA THR A 267 -5.18 12.64 -13.78
C THR A 267 -4.18 11.51 -14.08
N GLY A 268 -2.88 11.73 -13.87
CA GLY A 268 -1.88 10.67 -14.06
C GLY A 268 -1.67 9.80 -12.81
N SER A 269 -0.70 8.89 -12.87
CA SER A 269 -0.40 7.99 -11.76
C SER A 269 0.50 8.61 -10.69
N VAL A 270 0.27 8.27 -9.43
CA VAL A 270 1.09 8.66 -8.27
C VAL A 270 1.89 7.46 -7.75
N PHE A 271 3.06 7.74 -7.17
CA PHE A 271 3.95 6.69 -6.66
C PHE A 271 3.59 6.32 -5.23
N VAL A 272 3.52 5.01 -4.97
CA VAL A 272 3.42 4.44 -3.64
C VAL A 272 4.65 3.59 -3.38
N SER A 273 5.44 3.99 -2.38
CA SER A 273 6.61 3.22 -1.96
C SER A 273 6.19 1.97 -1.21
N THR A 274 6.91 0.87 -1.41
CA THR A 274 6.76 -0.34 -0.61
C THR A 274 8.09 -0.77 -0.03
N HIS A 275 8.05 -1.67 0.95
CA HIS A 275 9.25 -2.44 1.27
C HIS A 275 9.59 -3.35 0.08
N PRO A 276 10.88 -3.65 -0.16
CA PRO A 276 11.30 -4.58 -1.20
C PRO A 276 10.71 -5.98 -0.98
N VAL A 277 9.91 -6.48 -1.92
CA VAL A 277 9.26 -7.80 -1.85
C VAL A 277 9.41 -8.57 -3.16
N ARG A 278 9.68 -9.87 -3.07
CA ARG A 278 9.74 -10.79 -4.21
C ARG A 278 8.34 -11.00 -4.79
N ALA A 279 8.09 -10.50 -6.00
CA ALA A 279 6.87 -10.82 -6.76
C ALA A 279 6.96 -12.20 -7.42
N ALA A 280 8.12 -12.52 -7.99
CA ALA A 280 8.30 -13.81 -8.66
C ALA A 280 9.76 -14.24 -8.74
N THR A 281 9.96 -15.57 -8.74
CA THR A 281 11.19 -16.24 -9.17
C THR A 281 10.82 -17.13 -10.35
N ILE A 282 11.43 -16.92 -11.52
CA ILE A 282 11.09 -17.63 -12.74
C ILE A 282 12.32 -18.17 -13.46
N ALA A 283 12.26 -19.41 -13.92
CA ALA A 283 13.15 -19.88 -14.97
C ALA A 283 12.75 -19.21 -16.30
N THR A 284 13.72 -18.61 -16.98
CA THR A 284 13.54 -17.82 -18.20
C THR A 284 14.54 -18.26 -19.27
N GLY A 285 14.10 -18.35 -20.52
CA GLY A 285 14.93 -18.58 -21.71
C GLY A 285 14.82 -17.44 -22.72
N THR A 286 15.05 -17.73 -24.00
CA THR A 286 14.94 -16.75 -25.09
C THR A 286 13.50 -16.37 -25.43
N THR A 287 12.54 -17.23 -25.09
CA THR A 287 11.10 -16.94 -25.18
C THR A 287 10.63 -16.10 -24.01
N ALA A 288 9.88 -15.03 -24.30
CA ALA A 288 9.31 -14.16 -23.27
C ALA A 288 8.33 -14.91 -22.36
N LYS A 289 8.56 -14.83 -21.06
CA LYS A 289 7.69 -15.39 -20.03
C LYS A 289 6.93 -14.28 -19.33
N LYS A 290 5.60 -14.34 -19.34
CA LYS A 290 4.73 -13.41 -18.61
C LYS A 290 4.83 -13.66 -17.10
N VAL A 291 4.78 -12.59 -16.33
CA VAL A 291 4.86 -12.58 -14.86
C VAL A 291 3.81 -11.62 -14.33
N THR A 292 2.90 -12.14 -13.51
CA THR A 292 1.93 -11.31 -12.79
C THR A 292 2.62 -10.56 -11.66
N VAL A 293 2.44 -9.24 -11.62
CA VAL A 293 3.00 -8.35 -10.59
C VAL A 293 1.87 -7.71 -9.78
N ALA A 294 0.84 -7.17 -10.44
CA ALA A 294 -0.33 -6.63 -9.74
C ALA A 294 -1.13 -7.74 -9.04
N GLY A 295 -1.63 -7.46 -7.83
CA GLY A 295 -2.21 -8.44 -6.93
C GLY A 295 -1.18 -9.31 -6.19
N THR A 296 0.12 -9.02 -6.34
CA THR A 296 1.22 -9.72 -5.65
C THR A 296 2.23 -8.71 -5.09
N ALA A 297 3.08 -9.11 -4.14
CA ALA A 297 4.21 -8.32 -3.61
C ALA A 297 3.90 -6.86 -3.23
N GLY A 298 2.73 -6.64 -2.66
CA GLY A 298 2.23 -5.34 -2.23
C GLY A 298 1.68 -4.44 -3.33
N VAL A 299 1.54 -4.93 -4.57
CA VAL A 299 1.08 -4.14 -5.72
C VAL A 299 -0.44 -4.29 -5.90
N PRO A 300 -1.24 -3.21 -5.84
CA PRO A 300 -2.67 -3.20 -6.16
C PRO A 300 -2.97 -3.66 -7.58
N ARG A 301 -4.11 -4.33 -7.78
CA ARG A 301 -4.53 -4.81 -9.13
C ARG A 301 -4.75 -3.68 -10.14
N ASN A 302 -5.09 -2.47 -9.67
CA ASN A 302 -5.27 -1.26 -10.46
C ASN A 302 -3.95 -0.50 -10.73
N ALA A 303 -2.80 -1.01 -10.29
CA ALA A 303 -1.51 -0.39 -10.58
C ALA A 303 -1.25 -0.32 -12.09
N LYS A 304 -0.75 0.84 -12.55
CA LYS A 304 -0.43 1.14 -13.94
C LYS A 304 1.03 0.85 -14.28
N ALA A 305 1.92 0.94 -13.30
CA ALA A 305 3.32 0.59 -13.43
C ALA A 305 3.90 0.09 -12.11
N ALA A 306 5.01 -0.66 -12.17
CA ALA A 306 5.75 -1.10 -10.99
C ALA A 306 7.21 -0.65 -11.08
N VAL A 307 7.77 -0.25 -9.93
CA VAL A 307 9.20 -0.06 -9.76
C VAL A 307 9.79 -1.41 -9.37
N ILE A 308 10.48 -2.02 -10.32
CA ILE A 308 11.00 -3.38 -10.24
C ILE A 308 12.51 -3.33 -10.10
N ASN A 309 13.07 -4.19 -9.26
CA ASN A 309 14.46 -4.60 -9.35
C ASN A 309 14.50 -6.01 -9.95
N ALA A 310 14.98 -6.11 -11.18
CA ALA A 310 15.05 -7.35 -11.93
C ALA A 310 16.47 -7.91 -11.86
N LYS A 311 16.61 -9.12 -11.32
CA LYS A 311 17.89 -9.77 -11.08
C LYS A 311 18.02 -11.09 -11.84
N VAL A 312 19.17 -11.28 -12.47
CA VAL A 312 19.58 -12.56 -13.06
C VAL A 312 20.31 -13.36 -12.00
N GLY A 313 19.91 -14.61 -11.81
CA GLY A 313 20.55 -15.63 -11.01
C GLY A 313 21.21 -16.67 -11.89
N LYS A 314 22.54 -16.60 -12.00
CA LYS A 314 23.40 -17.61 -12.64
C LYS A 314 22.93 -18.01 -14.04
N GLY A 315 23.09 -17.11 -15.02
CA GLY A 315 22.81 -17.46 -16.41
C GLY A 315 23.74 -18.56 -16.95
N SER A 316 23.20 -19.48 -17.76
CA SER A 316 23.97 -20.61 -18.33
C SER A 316 25.04 -20.18 -19.33
N VAL A 317 24.84 -19.02 -19.96
CA VAL A 317 25.78 -18.31 -20.83
C VAL A 317 25.73 -16.81 -20.52
N GLY A 318 26.68 -16.02 -21.05
CA GLY A 318 26.58 -14.57 -21.00
C GLY A 318 25.47 -14.05 -21.94
N GLY A 319 24.79 -12.99 -21.54
CA GLY A 319 23.67 -12.43 -22.30
C GLY A 319 23.11 -11.13 -21.72
N SER A 320 21.91 -10.80 -22.15
CA SER A 320 21.15 -9.65 -21.66
C SER A 320 19.78 -10.09 -21.14
N LEU A 321 19.36 -9.52 -20.02
CA LEU A 321 18.00 -9.63 -19.49
C LEU A 321 17.18 -8.47 -20.03
N ARG A 322 15.95 -8.76 -20.49
CA ARG A 322 14.93 -7.76 -20.80
C ARG A 322 13.69 -8.06 -19.96
N VAL A 323 13.32 -7.09 -19.13
CA VAL A 323 12.04 -7.02 -18.43
C VAL A 323 11.31 -5.78 -18.92
N VAL A 324 10.10 -5.97 -19.43
CA VAL A 324 9.23 -4.91 -19.99
C VAL A 324 7.77 -5.24 -19.70
N GLY A 325 6.84 -4.31 -19.90
CA GLY A 325 5.41 -4.63 -19.82
C GLY A 325 5.01 -5.77 -20.75
N ALA A 326 4.10 -6.65 -20.33
CA ALA A 326 3.73 -7.80 -21.15
C ALA A 326 3.14 -7.35 -22.50
N GLY A 327 3.56 -8.00 -23.59
CA GLY A 327 3.20 -7.60 -24.96
C GLY A 327 4.05 -6.46 -25.55
N LEU A 328 4.93 -5.84 -24.77
CA LEU A 328 5.82 -4.78 -25.24
C LEU A 328 7.22 -5.30 -25.61
N ALA A 329 7.98 -4.47 -26.32
CA ALA A 329 9.38 -4.68 -26.60
C ALA A 329 10.18 -3.42 -26.21
N SER A 330 11.47 -3.61 -25.90
CA SER A 330 12.42 -2.52 -25.68
C SER A 330 13.70 -2.84 -26.45
N SER A 331 14.32 -1.82 -27.06
CA SER A 331 15.60 -1.96 -27.76
C SER A 331 16.75 -2.02 -26.76
N VAL A 332 16.57 -1.38 -25.60
CA VAL A 332 17.55 -1.32 -24.51
C VAL A 332 17.36 -2.50 -23.54
N PRO A 333 18.42 -3.25 -23.20
CA PRO A 333 18.32 -4.33 -22.22
C PRO A 333 18.15 -3.79 -20.80
N THR A 334 17.50 -4.54 -19.92
CA THR A 334 17.40 -4.20 -18.50
C THR A 334 18.76 -4.36 -17.83
N GLN A 335 19.48 -5.43 -18.14
CA GLN A 335 20.83 -5.66 -17.64
C GLN A 335 21.65 -6.58 -18.55
N ILE A 336 22.96 -6.39 -18.58
CA ILE A 336 23.92 -7.29 -19.21
C ILE A 336 24.60 -8.15 -18.14
N TYR A 337 24.81 -9.44 -18.43
CA TYR A 337 25.42 -10.38 -17.48
C TYR A 337 26.35 -11.38 -18.18
N ALA A 338 27.39 -11.80 -17.47
CA ALA A 338 28.27 -12.91 -17.85
C ALA A 338 27.72 -14.25 -17.36
N LYS A 339 28.25 -15.35 -17.92
CA LYS A 339 27.94 -16.71 -17.45
C LYS A 339 28.16 -16.81 -15.94
N ASN A 340 27.23 -17.46 -15.23
CA ASN A 340 27.23 -17.64 -13.77
C ASN A 340 27.18 -16.33 -12.96
N GLN A 341 27.08 -15.16 -13.59
CA GLN A 341 27.01 -13.89 -12.89
C GLN A 341 25.63 -13.71 -12.24
N THR A 342 25.65 -13.13 -11.05
CA THR A 342 24.46 -12.62 -10.39
C THR A 342 24.48 -11.10 -10.47
N ILE A 343 23.52 -10.52 -11.16
CA ILE A 343 23.45 -9.07 -11.38
C ILE A 343 22.00 -8.65 -11.54
N GLY A 344 21.65 -7.45 -11.06
CA GLY A 344 20.31 -6.90 -11.18
C GLY A 344 20.33 -5.45 -11.61
N ASN A 345 19.17 -4.92 -11.91
CA ASN A 345 19.00 -3.50 -12.19
C ASN A 345 17.56 -3.07 -11.90
N ALA A 346 17.40 -1.81 -11.50
CA ALA A 346 16.07 -1.25 -11.31
C ALA A 346 15.48 -0.76 -12.65
N LEU A 347 14.17 -0.86 -12.77
CA LEU A 347 13.40 -0.30 -13.86
C LEU A 347 12.01 0.15 -13.38
N ILE A 348 11.39 1.02 -14.15
CA ILE A 348 9.95 1.29 -14.05
C ILE A 348 9.30 0.62 -15.26
N ALA A 349 8.42 -0.35 -15.02
CA ALA A 349 7.75 -1.10 -16.08
C ALA A 349 6.26 -0.78 -16.11
N PRO A 350 5.67 -0.44 -17.28
CA PRO A 350 4.22 -0.48 -17.46
C PRO A 350 3.68 -1.86 -17.12
N LEU A 351 2.54 -1.91 -16.43
CA LEU A 351 1.80 -3.14 -16.21
C LEU A 351 0.72 -3.26 -17.28
N ALA A 352 0.78 -4.35 -18.06
CA ALA A 352 -0.22 -4.64 -19.09
C ALA A 352 -1.57 -5.03 -18.47
N ALA A 353 -2.59 -5.27 -19.31
CA ALA A 353 -3.85 -5.87 -18.86
C ALA A 353 -3.59 -7.14 -18.05
N GLY A 354 -4.21 -7.25 -16.87
CA GLY A 354 -3.95 -8.31 -15.89
C GLY A 354 -2.74 -8.07 -14.98
N GLY A 355 -2.10 -6.89 -15.02
CA GLY A 355 -1.05 -6.50 -14.09
C GLY A 355 0.31 -7.15 -14.33
N GLN A 356 0.63 -7.44 -15.59
CA GLN A 356 1.76 -8.30 -15.95
C GLN A 356 2.93 -7.57 -16.60
N VAL A 357 4.13 -8.07 -16.32
CA VAL A 357 5.36 -7.82 -17.09
C VAL A 357 5.77 -9.09 -17.83
N GLN A 358 6.79 -9.00 -18.68
CA GLN A 358 7.43 -10.16 -19.28
C GLN A 358 8.94 -10.09 -19.16
N ALA A 359 9.57 -11.25 -19.00
CA ALA A 359 11.02 -11.39 -18.92
C ALA A 359 11.53 -12.33 -20.01
N LYS A 360 12.67 -11.99 -20.63
CA LYS A 360 13.45 -12.90 -21.49
C LYS A 360 14.94 -12.64 -21.37
N VAL A 361 15.74 -13.67 -21.63
CA VAL A 361 17.19 -13.52 -21.84
C VAL A 361 17.54 -13.59 -23.31
N SER A 362 18.64 -12.97 -23.74
CA SER A 362 19.04 -12.99 -25.16
C SER A 362 19.68 -14.31 -25.61
N ALA A 363 20.18 -15.13 -24.70
CA ALA A 363 20.81 -16.42 -24.99
C ALA A 363 20.74 -17.35 -23.78
N GLY A 364 20.67 -18.66 -24.04
CA GLY A 364 20.62 -19.69 -23.03
C GLY A 364 19.43 -19.55 -22.08
N SER A 365 19.68 -19.73 -20.78
CA SER A 365 18.69 -19.74 -19.72
C SER A 365 19.21 -19.06 -18.46
N ALA A 366 18.30 -18.53 -17.64
CA ALA A 366 18.63 -18.02 -16.32
C ALA A 366 17.45 -18.11 -15.35
N THR A 367 17.73 -18.11 -14.05
CA THR A 367 16.73 -17.76 -13.05
C THR A 367 16.59 -16.25 -13.03
N VAL A 368 15.38 -15.73 -13.13
CA VAL A 368 15.09 -14.29 -13.02
C VAL A 368 14.24 -14.05 -11.78
N TYR A 369 14.66 -13.02 -11.06
CA TYR A 369 14.19 -12.58 -9.77
C TYR A 369 13.52 -11.22 -9.98
N ILE A 370 12.22 -11.13 -9.77
CA ILE A 370 11.45 -9.88 -9.86
C ILE A 370 11.11 -9.44 -8.44
N ASP A 371 11.79 -8.40 -7.96
CA ASP A 371 11.49 -7.73 -6.69
C ASP A 371 10.78 -6.40 -6.96
N VAL A 372 9.75 -6.07 -6.20
CA VAL A 372 9.04 -4.79 -6.28
C VAL A 372 9.43 -3.92 -5.10
N VAL A 373 9.71 -2.64 -5.36
CA VAL A 373 10.07 -1.63 -4.34
C VAL A 373 9.09 -0.45 -4.29
N GLY A 374 8.08 -0.49 -5.15
CA GLY A 374 6.97 0.45 -5.18
C GLY A 374 6.18 0.32 -6.48
N TYR A 375 5.09 1.04 -6.60
CA TYR A 375 4.20 0.99 -7.76
C TYR A 375 3.56 2.35 -8.04
N PHE A 376 2.95 2.47 -9.21
CA PHE A 376 2.18 3.62 -9.62
C PHE A 376 0.72 3.24 -9.79
N ILE A 377 -0.17 3.92 -9.10
CA ILE A 377 -1.63 3.80 -9.25
C ILE A 377 -2.19 5.08 -9.83
N ASP A 378 -3.31 4.99 -10.54
CA ASP A 378 -4.02 6.20 -10.98
C ASP A 378 -4.32 7.06 -9.76
N GLY A 379 -3.85 8.31 -9.82
CA GLY A 379 -4.00 9.25 -8.74
C GLY A 379 -5.45 9.49 -8.38
N SER A 380 -6.46 9.16 -9.20
CA SER A 380 -7.89 9.26 -8.85
C SER A 380 -8.49 8.00 -8.22
N THR A 381 -7.72 6.90 -8.18
CA THR A 381 -8.16 5.62 -7.61
C THR A 381 -7.61 5.43 -6.20
N GLY A 382 -8.30 4.64 -5.38
CA GLY A 382 -7.86 4.39 -4.00
C GLY A 382 -6.51 3.69 -3.95
N SER A 383 -5.88 3.73 -2.77
CA SER A 383 -4.59 3.13 -2.42
C SER A 383 -4.44 1.63 -2.74
N GLY A 384 -5.53 0.96 -3.13
CA GLY A 384 -5.64 -0.49 -3.25
C GLY A 384 -5.89 -1.19 -1.90
N THR A 385 -5.90 -0.46 -0.79
CA THR A 385 -6.19 -0.96 0.55
C THR A 385 -7.42 -0.28 1.13
N GLY A 386 -8.11 -0.95 2.03
CA GLY A 386 -9.11 -0.34 2.91
C GLY A 386 -8.53 0.02 4.26
N VAL A 387 -9.33 0.72 5.06
CA VAL A 387 -9.00 1.15 6.42
C VAL A 387 -10.20 0.86 7.29
N ASP A 388 -9.98 0.29 8.48
CA ASP A 388 -11.03 0.18 9.48
C ASP A 388 -10.78 1.14 10.66
N VAL A 389 -11.86 1.71 11.18
CA VAL A 389 -11.85 2.70 12.27
C VAL A 389 -13.03 2.50 13.21
N SER A 390 -12.87 2.93 14.45
CA SER A 390 -13.95 3.00 15.43
C SER A 390 -13.67 4.10 16.44
N TYR A 391 -14.27 4.02 17.63
CA TYR A 391 -14.14 4.99 18.71
C TYR A 391 -12.69 5.38 19.08
N PRO A 392 -11.64 4.53 18.96
CA PRO A 392 -10.28 4.94 19.30
C PRO A 392 -9.71 6.01 18.36
N GLN A 393 -10.31 6.18 17.18
CA GLN A 393 -9.94 7.18 16.17
C GLN A 393 -10.83 8.43 16.19
N CYS A 394 -11.79 8.57 17.11
CA CYS A 394 -12.59 9.79 17.21
C CYS A 394 -11.68 11.03 17.43
N GLY A 395 -11.90 12.07 16.62
CA GLY A 395 -11.13 13.32 16.68
C GLY A 395 -9.67 13.21 16.19
N LYS A 396 -9.24 12.06 15.66
CA LYS A 396 -7.89 11.86 15.11
C LYS A 396 -7.92 11.94 13.59
N SER A 397 -6.78 12.30 13.00
CA SER A 397 -6.57 12.18 11.57
C SER A 397 -6.52 10.70 11.18
N VAL A 398 -7.24 10.34 10.12
CA VAL A 398 -7.24 9.00 9.50
C VAL A 398 -6.84 9.13 8.03
N PRO A 399 -6.37 8.05 7.37
CA PRO A 399 -6.12 8.07 5.94
C PRO A 399 -7.36 8.51 5.15
N THR A 400 -7.17 9.16 4.01
CA THR A 400 -8.25 9.67 3.15
C THR A 400 -8.19 9.14 1.72
N ASP A 401 -7.17 8.32 1.43
CA ASP A 401 -6.88 7.71 0.14
C ASP A 401 -7.34 6.24 0.07
N GLN A 402 -8.12 5.78 1.06
CA GLN A 402 -8.57 4.40 1.14
C GLN A 402 -9.50 4.01 -0.02
N SER A 403 -9.38 2.76 -0.45
CA SER A 403 -10.27 2.17 -1.45
C SER A 403 -11.63 1.81 -0.86
N PHE A 404 -11.68 1.46 0.42
CA PHE A 404 -12.90 1.20 1.18
C PHE A 404 -12.68 1.48 2.67
N GLY A 405 -13.74 1.89 3.38
CA GLY A 405 -13.74 2.11 4.82
C GLY A 405 -14.64 1.09 5.53
N ILE A 406 -14.20 0.57 6.67
CA ILE A 406 -15.03 -0.24 7.58
C ILE A 406 -15.16 0.51 8.91
N VAL A 407 -16.39 0.69 9.39
CA VAL A 407 -16.66 1.48 10.59
C VAL A 407 -17.24 0.62 11.70
N GLY A 408 -16.64 0.64 12.87
CA GLY A 408 -17.15 -0.03 14.06
C GLY A 408 -18.40 0.67 14.58
N VAL A 409 -19.51 -0.06 14.71
CA VAL A 409 -20.77 0.52 15.23
C VAL A 409 -20.75 0.68 16.74
N ASN A 410 -19.92 -0.11 17.42
CA ASN A 410 -19.78 -0.13 18.88
C ASN A 410 -18.59 0.71 19.36
N SER A 411 -18.64 1.17 20.62
CA SER A 411 -17.47 1.72 21.31
C SER A 411 -16.66 0.57 21.94
N SER A 412 -16.10 0.73 23.14
CA SER A 412 -15.28 -0.29 23.81
C SER A 412 -16.02 -1.58 24.20
N LEU A 413 -17.35 -1.61 24.11
CA LEU A 413 -18.20 -2.74 24.48
C LEU A 413 -19.27 -2.97 23.42
N GLY A 414 -19.65 -4.23 23.18
CA GLY A 414 -20.72 -4.58 22.23
C GLY A 414 -22.12 -4.05 22.59
N ASN A 415 -22.31 -3.45 23.77
CA ASN A 415 -23.54 -2.78 24.15
C ASN A 415 -23.47 -1.24 24.06
N THR A 416 -22.30 -0.63 23.81
CA THR A 416 -22.14 0.83 23.69
C THR A 416 -22.05 1.28 22.24
N THR A 417 -22.42 2.53 21.96
CA THR A 417 -22.42 3.10 20.60
C THR A 417 -21.13 3.87 20.34
N ASN A 418 -20.56 3.72 19.14
CA ASN A 418 -19.44 4.53 18.70
C ASN A 418 -19.86 6.03 18.61
N PRO A 419 -19.28 6.92 19.43
CA PRO A 419 -19.71 8.32 19.49
C PRO A 419 -19.39 9.12 18.22
N CYS A 420 -18.49 8.64 17.36
CA CYS A 420 -18.17 9.28 16.08
C CYS A 420 -18.68 8.48 14.85
N LEU A 421 -19.65 7.58 15.04
CA LEU A 421 -20.18 6.71 13.98
C LEU A 421 -20.59 7.48 12.71
N GLN A 422 -21.38 8.55 12.83
CA GLN A 422 -21.85 9.30 11.65
C GLN A 422 -20.72 9.99 10.89
N GLN A 423 -19.77 10.57 11.62
CA GLN A 423 -18.59 11.19 11.02
C GLN A 423 -17.74 10.15 10.28
N GLN A 424 -17.55 8.97 10.89
CA GLN A 424 -16.79 7.89 10.28
C GLN A 424 -17.51 7.22 9.11
N LEU A 425 -18.84 7.08 9.14
CA LEU A 425 -19.61 6.62 7.98
C LEU A 425 -19.51 7.60 6.81
N THR A 426 -19.54 8.90 7.07
CA THR A 426 -19.31 9.94 6.04
C THR A 426 -17.90 9.82 5.45
N TRP A 427 -16.89 9.64 6.29
CA TRP A 427 -15.51 9.39 5.84
C TRP A 427 -15.40 8.12 5.00
N ALA A 428 -16.03 7.02 5.42
CA ALA A 428 -16.00 5.76 4.68
C ALA A 428 -16.76 5.86 3.35
N ALA A 429 -17.85 6.63 3.27
CA ALA A 429 -18.57 6.90 2.02
C ALA A 429 -17.72 7.64 0.99
N ALA A 430 -16.75 8.44 1.45
CA ALA A 430 -15.78 9.13 0.60
C ALA A 430 -14.66 8.23 0.07
N SER A 431 -14.70 6.92 0.28
CA SER A 431 -13.68 5.99 -0.22
C SER A 431 -13.66 5.91 -1.76
N ALA A 432 -12.47 5.71 -2.32
CA ALA A 432 -12.25 5.78 -3.76
C ALA A 432 -12.79 4.57 -4.54
N GLY A 433 -12.93 3.42 -3.90
CA GLY A 433 -13.24 2.17 -4.60
C GLY A 433 -12.04 1.67 -5.41
N GLY A 434 -12.31 0.87 -6.44
CA GLY A 434 -11.28 0.25 -7.27
C GLY A 434 -10.85 -1.15 -6.81
N THR A 435 -11.52 -1.70 -5.81
CA THR A 435 -11.41 -3.11 -5.37
C THR A 435 -12.78 -3.79 -5.47
N ALA A 436 -12.84 -5.11 -5.25
CA ALA A 436 -14.11 -5.83 -5.18
C ALA A 436 -14.90 -5.57 -3.87
N GLN A 437 -14.30 -4.86 -2.91
CA GLN A 437 -14.94 -4.52 -1.64
C GLN A 437 -15.92 -3.34 -1.82
N ALA A 438 -17.03 -3.40 -1.08
CA ALA A 438 -17.93 -2.24 -0.97
C ALA A 438 -17.17 -1.06 -0.35
N LYS A 439 -17.40 0.15 -0.87
CA LYS A 439 -16.73 1.39 -0.41
C LYS A 439 -16.93 1.65 1.08
N THR A 440 -18.12 1.32 1.59
CA THR A 440 -18.48 1.51 2.99
C THR A 440 -19.00 0.20 3.54
N GLN A 441 -18.45 -0.20 4.67
CA GLN A 441 -18.79 -1.41 5.40
C GLN A 441 -18.84 -1.07 6.88
N VAL A 442 -19.43 -1.95 7.67
CA VAL A 442 -19.51 -1.80 9.12
C VAL A 442 -19.13 -3.08 9.81
N TYR A 443 -18.67 -2.98 11.06
CA TYR A 443 -18.46 -4.14 11.91
C TYR A 443 -19.13 -3.96 13.28
N ALA A 444 -19.54 -5.06 13.87
CA ALA A 444 -20.17 -5.14 15.17
C ALA A 444 -19.41 -6.12 16.06
N LEU A 445 -19.15 -5.72 17.30
CA LEU A 445 -18.39 -6.50 18.27
C LEU A 445 -19.20 -7.71 18.74
N PHE A 446 -18.61 -8.89 18.63
CA PHE A 446 -19.15 -10.09 19.27
C PHE A 446 -19.02 -9.99 20.79
N ALA A 447 -20.06 -10.38 21.51
CA ALA A 447 -19.99 -10.58 22.95
C ALA A 447 -20.91 -11.71 23.40
N ASN A 448 -20.45 -12.48 24.37
CA ASN A 448 -21.26 -13.40 25.17
C ASN A 448 -20.71 -13.50 26.60
N PRO A 449 -21.12 -12.62 27.52
CA PRO A 449 -20.65 -12.64 28.91
C PRO A 449 -21.29 -13.75 29.77
N GLY A 450 -22.39 -14.36 29.32
CA GLY A 450 -23.23 -15.24 30.15
C GLY A 450 -24.10 -14.48 31.16
N ALA A 451 -25.12 -15.18 31.70
CA ALA A 451 -26.15 -14.60 32.55
C ALA A 451 -25.60 -13.96 33.85
N ALA A 452 -24.51 -14.49 34.40
CA ALA A 452 -23.94 -14.01 35.66
C ALA A 452 -23.19 -12.67 35.51
N ALA A 453 -22.57 -12.43 34.36
CA ALA A 453 -21.76 -11.23 34.12
C ALA A 453 -22.47 -10.17 33.26
N ALA A 454 -23.56 -10.53 32.58
CA ALA A 454 -24.33 -9.59 31.78
C ALA A 454 -25.13 -8.62 32.64
N SER A 455 -25.13 -7.33 32.30
CA SER A 455 -26.04 -6.35 32.90
C SER A 455 -27.50 -6.57 32.53
N VAL A 456 -27.75 -7.15 31.35
CA VAL A 456 -29.07 -7.55 30.85
C VAL A 456 -28.91 -8.90 30.15
N TRP A 457 -29.75 -9.87 30.50
CA TRP A 457 -29.75 -11.20 29.91
C TRP A 457 -31.17 -11.60 29.48
N PRO A 458 -31.36 -12.19 28.29
CA PRO A 458 -32.68 -12.60 27.83
C PRO A 458 -33.26 -13.72 28.69
N THR A 459 -34.59 -13.71 28.84
CA THR A 459 -35.38 -14.73 29.54
C THR A 459 -36.51 -15.29 28.69
N SER A 460 -36.59 -14.89 27.43
CA SER A 460 -37.58 -15.33 26.45
C SER A 460 -37.00 -15.23 25.02
N ASN A 461 -37.72 -15.79 24.05
CA ASN A 461 -37.42 -15.58 22.62
C ASN A 461 -38.04 -14.29 22.06
N VAL A 462 -38.31 -13.28 22.90
CA VAL A 462 -38.93 -12.02 22.44
C VAL A 462 -37.87 -10.92 22.38
N TYR A 463 -37.56 -10.44 21.17
CA TYR A 463 -36.74 -9.25 20.93
C TYR A 463 -36.94 -8.70 19.50
N PRO A 464 -37.10 -7.37 19.31
CA PRO A 464 -37.40 -6.38 20.36
C PRO A 464 -38.75 -6.66 21.03
N ALA A 465 -39.17 -5.81 21.97
CA ALA A 465 -40.46 -5.97 22.64
C ALA A 465 -41.60 -6.16 21.62
N GLY A 466 -42.40 -7.21 21.80
CA GLY A 466 -43.51 -7.56 20.91
C GLY A 466 -43.15 -8.42 19.70
N HIS A 467 -41.87 -8.75 19.49
CA HIS A 467 -41.42 -9.59 18.38
C HIS A 467 -40.83 -10.92 18.85
N THR A 468 -41.49 -12.03 18.51
CA THR A 468 -41.00 -13.38 18.83
C THR A 468 -40.02 -13.87 17.76
N VAL A 469 -38.78 -14.14 18.18
CA VAL A 469 -37.73 -14.71 17.34
C VAL A 469 -37.95 -16.21 17.16
N THR A 470 -38.33 -16.60 15.94
CA THR A 470 -38.62 -18.00 15.57
C THR A 470 -37.40 -18.76 15.05
N ARG A 471 -36.30 -18.06 14.75
CA ARG A 471 -35.06 -18.65 14.21
C ARG A 471 -34.17 -19.35 15.25
N ASN A 472 -34.51 -19.30 16.53
CA ASN A 472 -33.70 -19.89 17.59
C ASN A 472 -33.74 -21.44 17.53
N THR A 473 -32.75 -22.05 16.90
CA THR A 473 -32.65 -23.51 16.72
C THR A 473 -32.30 -24.27 18.00
N TYR A 474 -31.96 -23.56 19.08
CA TYR A 474 -31.63 -24.16 20.37
C TYR A 474 -32.83 -24.28 21.31
N GLY A 475 -34.01 -23.87 20.85
CA GLY A 475 -35.27 -23.93 21.60
C GLY A 475 -35.65 -22.61 22.25
N THR A 476 -36.36 -22.68 23.38
CA THR A 476 -36.87 -21.51 24.09
C THR A 476 -35.84 -21.01 25.09
N CYS A 477 -35.42 -19.75 24.97
CA CYS A 477 -34.75 -19.09 26.10
C CYS A 477 -35.76 -18.92 27.23
N ALA A 478 -35.43 -19.40 28.43
CA ALA A 478 -36.28 -19.30 29.60
C ALA A 478 -35.43 -19.07 30.85
N ALA A 479 -36.00 -18.36 31.82
CA ALA A 479 -35.44 -18.30 33.17
C ALA A 479 -35.52 -19.68 33.84
N VAL A 480 -34.47 -20.06 34.58
CA VAL A 480 -34.46 -21.29 35.39
C VAL A 480 -34.67 -20.89 36.84
N SER A 481 -35.75 -21.40 37.44
CA SER A 481 -36.16 -21.06 38.81
C SER A 481 -36.28 -19.54 39.05
N GLY A 482 -36.85 -18.83 38.07
CA GLY A 482 -37.05 -17.37 38.13
C GLY A 482 -35.78 -16.54 37.91
N LYS A 483 -34.63 -17.15 37.61
CA LYS A 483 -33.36 -16.45 37.37
C LYS A 483 -32.87 -16.62 35.92
N PRO A 484 -32.20 -15.60 35.36
CA PRO A 484 -31.52 -15.74 34.06
C PRO A 484 -30.52 -16.90 34.08
N ALA A 485 -30.49 -17.69 33.00
CA ALA A 485 -29.62 -18.86 32.88
C ALA A 485 -28.80 -18.81 31.59
N THR A 486 -27.55 -19.23 31.67
CA THR A 486 -26.65 -19.36 30.51
C THR A 486 -26.94 -20.67 29.79
N THR A 487 -27.93 -20.68 28.90
CA THR A 487 -28.26 -21.80 28.00
C THR A 487 -27.97 -21.40 26.55
N ARG A 488 -27.79 -22.36 25.64
CA ARG A 488 -27.56 -22.03 24.22
C ARG A 488 -28.70 -21.23 23.62
N ALA A 489 -29.94 -21.51 24.01
CA ALA A 489 -31.11 -20.74 23.60
C ALA A 489 -31.05 -19.28 24.07
N CYS A 490 -30.61 -19.03 25.31
CA CYS A 490 -30.47 -17.66 25.81
C CYS A 490 -29.21 -16.95 25.29
N SER A 491 -28.10 -17.67 25.07
CA SER A 491 -26.92 -17.12 24.40
C SER A 491 -27.26 -16.69 22.96
N PHE A 492 -28.04 -17.50 22.23
CA PHE A 492 -28.58 -17.12 20.91
C PHE A 492 -29.38 -15.82 20.99
N MET A 493 -30.34 -15.74 21.93
CA MET A 493 -31.14 -14.53 22.09
C MET A 493 -30.32 -13.31 22.52
N TYR A 494 -29.23 -13.51 23.28
CA TYR A 494 -28.33 -12.43 23.66
C TYR A 494 -27.62 -11.86 22.43
N GLY A 495 -27.03 -12.74 21.60
CA GLY A 495 -26.42 -12.35 20.34
C GLY A 495 -27.41 -11.69 19.38
N TYR A 496 -28.63 -12.25 19.27
CA TYR A 496 -29.71 -11.66 18.48
C TYR A 496 -30.02 -10.22 18.95
N ALA A 497 -30.21 -10.03 20.25
CA ALA A 497 -30.54 -8.71 20.79
C ALA A 497 -29.44 -7.68 20.56
N ARG A 498 -28.16 -8.05 20.75
CA ARG A 498 -27.03 -7.15 20.50
C ARG A 498 -26.95 -6.71 19.03
N ALA A 499 -26.97 -7.67 18.10
CA ALA A 499 -26.89 -7.36 16.68
C ALA A 499 -28.13 -6.63 16.13
N TYR A 500 -29.32 -6.89 16.70
CA TYR A 500 -30.52 -6.10 16.38
C TYR A 500 -30.34 -4.64 16.80
N ASP A 501 -29.85 -4.39 18.01
CA ASP A 501 -29.55 -3.02 18.48
C ASP A 501 -28.48 -2.35 17.60
N ASP A 502 -27.44 -3.09 17.22
CA ASP A 502 -26.38 -2.61 16.34
C ASP A 502 -26.95 -2.12 14.99
N ALA A 503 -27.87 -2.88 14.40
CA ALA A 503 -28.48 -2.57 13.11
C ALA A 503 -29.57 -1.50 13.19
N MET A 504 -30.37 -1.47 14.26
CA MET A 504 -31.61 -0.70 14.32
C MET A 504 -31.55 0.53 15.25
N SER A 505 -30.68 0.51 16.26
CA SER A 505 -30.72 1.48 17.36
C SER A 505 -29.47 2.36 17.45
N ARG A 506 -28.35 1.99 16.82
CA ARG A 506 -27.08 2.73 16.91
C ARG A 506 -26.91 3.86 15.89
N GLY A 507 -27.88 4.06 15.00
CA GLY A 507 -27.84 5.12 13.99
C GLY A 507 -27.30 4.69 12.62
N VAL A 508 -27.17 3.39 12.36
CA VAL A 508 -26.90 2.89 11.00
C VAL A 508 -28.19 2.96 10.19
N THR A 509 -28.33 3.98 9.34
CA THR A 509 -29.51 4.10 8.46
C THR A 509 -29.46 3.04 7.36
N ASN A 510 -30.60 2.40 7.05
CA ASN A 510 -30.74 1.34 6.05
C ASN A 510 -29.65 0.27 6.19
N PRO A 511 -29.62 -0.50 7.29
CA PRO A 511 -28.52 -1.44 7.59
C PRO A 511 -28.24 -2.43 6.45
N GLY A 512 -29.25 -2.80 5.67
CA GLY A 512 -29.13 -3.69 4.51
C GLY A 512 -28.28 -3.17 3.35
N GLN A 513 -27.96 -1.87 3.30
CA GLN A 513 -27.09 -1.31 2.25
C GLN A 513 -25.60 -1.65 2.46
N TYR A 514 -25.22 -2.03 3.68
CA TYR A 514 -23.84 -2.27 4.06
C TYR A 514 -23.52 -3.77 4.13
N ARG A 515 -22.25 -4.09 3.89
CA ARG A 515 -21.66 -5.32 4.39
C ARG A 515 -21.38 -5.18 5.88
N TRP A 516 -21.80 -6.18 6.64
CA TRP A 516 -21.56 -6.30 8.08
C TRP A 516 -20.51 -7.35 8.39
N TRP A 517 -19.58 -7.03 9.28
CA TRP A 517 -18.61 -7.96 9.84
C TRP A 517 -18.92 -8.21 11.32
N LEU A 518 -19.02 -9.49 11.69
CA LEU A 518 -19.09 -9.90 13.09
C LEU A 518 -17.66 -10.06 13.59
N ASP A 519 -17.25 -9.16 14.48
CA ASP A 519 -15.89 -9.04 15.01
C ASP A 519 -15.72 -9.95 16.24
N VAL A 520 -15.03 -11.08 16.06
CA VAL A 520 -14.87 -12.13 17.07
C VAL A 520 -13.44 -12.14 17.60
N GLU A 521 -13.25 -11.57 18.80
CA GLU A 521 -11.92 -11.40 19.40
C GLU A 521 -11.87 -11.77 20.89
N THR A 522 -10.69 -12.22 21.34
CA THR A 522 -10.47 -12.67 22.73
C THR A 522 -10.43 -11.50 23.73
N GLY A 523 -10.31 -10.26 23.23
CA GLY A 523 -10.41 -9.06 24.05
C GLY A 523 -11.85 -8.71 24.48
N LEU A 524 -12.85 -9.38 23.90
CA LEU A 524 -14.27 -9.17 24.18
C LEU A 524 -14.79 -10.24 25.14
N SER A 525 -15.93 -9.98 25.81
CA SER A 525 -16.54 -10.96 26.72
C SER A 525 -16.98 -12.21 25.96
N HIS A 526 -16.53 -13.39 26.40
CA HIS A 526 -16.92 -14.68 25.87
C HIS A 526 -16.87 -15.75 26.97
N LEU A 527 -17.60 -16.85 26.78
CA LEU A 527 -17.60 -17.98 27.71
C LEU A 527 -16.50 -18.98 27.35
N SER A 528 -16.05 -19.78 28.31
CA SER A 528 -15.15 -20.92 28.05
C SER A 528 -15.85 -22.05 27.27
N ASP A 529 -17.16 -22.20 27.46
CA ASP A 529 -18.00 -23.10 26.67
C ASP A 529 -18.24 -22.51 25.27
N THR A 530 -17.42 -22.95 24.31
CA THR A 530 -17.50 -22.53 22.91
C THR A 530 -18.85 -22.78 22.26
N THR A 531 -19.65 -23.74 22.74
CA THR A 531 -20.98 -24.03 22.18
C THR A 531 -22.00 -22.94 22.48
N GLN A 532 -21.82 -22.20 23.58
CA GLN A 532 -22.62 -21.05 23.94
C GLN A 532 -22.27 -19.84 23.06
N ASN A 533 -20.98 -19.63 22.82
CA ASN A 533 -20.49 -18.56 21.95
C ASN A 533 -20.92 -18.78 20.49
N LEU A 534 -20.87 -20.03 20.01
CA LEU A 534 -21.41 -20.39 18.71
C LEU A 534 -22.90 -20.03 18.61
N ALA A 535 -23.70 -20.38 19.61
CA ALA A 535 -25.12 -20.04 19.62
C ALA A 535 -25.35 -18.52 19.59
N ALA A 536 -24.58 -17.74 20.35
CA ALA A 536 -24.65 -16.28 20.32
C ALA A 536 -24.29 -15.71 18.94
N LEU A 537 -23.23 -16.22 18.30
CA LEU A 537 -22.84 -15.77 16.96
C LEU A 537 -23.88 -16.10 15.89
N GLU A 538 -24.54 -17.27 15.99
CA GLU A 538 -25.69 -17.62 15.14
C GLU A 538 -26.89 -16.69 15.37
N GLY A 539 -27.12 -16.28 16.63
CA GLY A 539 -28.12 -15.27 16.98
C GLY A 539 -27.83 -13.91 16.36
N MET A 540 -26.57 -13.46 16.40
CA MET A 540 -26.15 -12.21 15.74
C MET A 540 -26.43 -12.25 14.23
N LEU A 541 -26.08 -13.36 13.56
CA LEU A 541 -26.38 -13.54 12.14
C LEU A 541 -27.88 -13.45 11.85
N ALA A 542 -28.71 -14.12 12.66
CA ALA A 542 -30.16 -14.11 12.48
C ALA A 542 -30.75 -12.69 12.62
N ALA A 543 -30.32 -11.92 13.62
CA ALA A 543 -30.79 -10.56 13.83
C ALA A 543 -30.41 -9.62 12.68
N LEU A 544 -29.18 -9.73 12.14
CA LEU A 544 -28.77 -8.94 10.98
C LEU A 544 -29.64 -9.27 9.76
N GLN A 545 -29.91 -10.56 9.51
CA GLN A 545 -30.76 -10.99 8.42
C GLN A 545 -32.20 -10.49 8.57
N ASP A 546 -32.76 -10.56 9.78
CA ASP A 546 -34.11 -10.04 10.07
C ASP A 546 -34.16 -8.51 10.02
N SER A 547 -33.02 -7.84 10.21
CA SER A 547 -32.85 -6.39 9.98
C SER A 547 -32.60 -6.02 8.50
N GLY A 548 -32.75 -6.98 7.58
CA GLY A 548 -32.61 -6.76 6.14
C GLY A 548 -31.17 -6.79 5.60
N VAL A 549 -30.19 -7.20 6.41
CA VAL A 549 -28.80 -7.35 5.99
C VAL A 549 -28.61 -8.62 5.17
N THR A 550 -28.12 -8.45 3.93
CA THR A 550 -27.89 -9.56 2.99
C THR A 550 -26.41 -9.95 2.87
N GLN A 551 -25.50 -9.10 3.36
CA GLN A 551 -24.06 -9.32 3.27
C GLN A 551 -23.43 -9.34 4.67
N VAL A 552 -23.22 -10.54 5.21
CA VAL A 552 -22.56 -10.74 6.50
C VAL A 552 -21.25 -11.50 6.29
N GLY A 553 -20.21 -11.14 7.03
CA GLY A 553 -18.95 -11.87 7.12
C GLY A 553 -18.47 -11.95 8.57
N VAL A 554 -17.38 -12.68 8.80
CA VAL A 554 -16.79 -12.83 10.14
C VAL A 554 -15.35 -12.35 10.13
N TYR A 555 -15.00 -11.55 11.12
CA TYR A 555 -13.63 -11.11 11.37
C TYR A 555 -13.04 -11.82 12.58
N SER A 556 -11.80 -12.30 12.44
CA SER A 556 -10.99 -12.81 13.56
C SER A 556 -9.58 -13.18 13.07
N THR A 557 -8.71 -13.54 14.02
CA THR A 557 -7.60 -14.46 13.71
C THR A 557 -8.09 -15.90 13.76
N ALA A 558 -7.44 -16.81 13.03
CA ALA A 558 -7.81 -18.23 13.07
C ALA A 558 -7.58 -18.88 14.45
N TYR A 559 -6.72 -18.31 15.29
CA TYR A 559 -6.53 -18.74 16.67
C TYR A 559 -7.71 -18.28 17.55
N GLN A 560 -7.98 -16.98 17.59
CA GLN A 560 -9.04 -16.41 18.43
C GLN A 560 -10.41 -16.99 18.09
N PHE A 561 -10.73 -17.15 16.79
CA PHE A 561 -11.99 -17.75 16.37
C PHE A 561 -12.16 -19.18 16.91
N ARG A 562 -11.11 -20.01 16.86
CA ARG A 562 -11.15 -21.38 17.40
C ARG A 562 -11.24 -21.40 18.92
N THR A 563 -10.56 -20.47 19.60
CA THR A 563 -10.65 -20.34 21.06
C THR A 563 -12.06 -19.97 21.51
N ILE A 564 -12.73 -19.08 20.78
CA ILE A 564 -14.04 -18.55 21.19
C ILE A 564 -15.19 -19.43 20.71
N VAL A 565 -15.21 -19.80 19.43
CA VAL A 565 -16.34 -20.45 18.77
C VAL A 565 -16.14 -21.96 18.62
N GLY A 566 -14.90 -22.44 18.76
CA GLY A 566 -14.58 -23.86 18.61
C GLY A 566 -14.76 -24.37 17.18
N THR A 567 -15.05 -25.67 17.06
CA THR A 567 -15.33 -26.29 15.75
C THR A 567 -16.77 -26.02 15.35
N VAL A 568 -16.98 -25.37 14.19
CA VAL A 568 -18.31 -25.06 13.67
C VAL A 568 -18.88 -26.25 12.88
N PRO A 569 -19.95 -26.92 13.36
CA PRO A 569 -20.53 -28.08 12.70
C PRO A 569 -21.10 -27.71 11.31
N ALA A 570 -21.13 -28.67 10.38
CA ALA A 570 -21.72 -28.46 9.05
C ALA A 570 -23.22 -28.10 9.09
N THR A 571 -23.91 -28.46 10.17
CA THR A 571 -25.32 -28.14 10.39
C THR A 571 -25.57 -26.69 10.82
N SER A 572 -24.53 -25.98 11.28
CA SER A 572 -24.58 -24.58 11.70
C SER A 572 -25.03 -23.66 10.57
N THR A 573 -25.83 -22.66 10.89
CA THR A 573 -26.27 -21.62 9.94
C THR A 573 -25.09 -20.79 9.41
N LEU A 574 -24.02 -20.64 10.19
CA LEU A 574 -22.78 -19.96 9.78
C LEU A 574 -22.08 -20.68 8.61
N ARG A 575 -22.17 -22.02 8.56
CA ARG A 575 -21.57 -22.84 7.49
C ARG A 575 -22.46 -22.91 6.25
N LYS A 576 -23.78 -23.02 6.42
CA LYS A 576 -24.76 -23.04 5.31
C LYS A 576 -24.74 -21.75 4.47
N THR A 577 -24.46 -20.62 5.11
CA THR A 577 -24.46 -19.30 4.46
C THR A 577 -23.13 -18.98 3.75
N THR A 578 -22.11 -19.85 3.87
CA THR A 578 -20.77 -19.65 3.28
C THR A 578 -20.19 -18.27 3.55
N LEU A 579 -20.27 -17.81 4.81
CA LEU A 579 -19.85 -16.47 5.18
C LEU A 579 -18.37 -16.22 4.84
N PRO A 580 -18.02 -15.09 4.19
CA PRO A 580 -16.64 -14.74 3.92
C PRO A 580 -15.89 -14.43 5.21
N SER A 581 -14.57 -14.63 5.17
CA SER A 581 -13.65 -14.31 6.26
C SER A 581 -12.93 -12.98 6.02
N TRP A 582 -12.82 -12.17 7.07
CA TRP A 582 -11.90 -11.05 7.20
C TRP A 582 -10.83 -11.46 8.21
N ILE A 583 -9.60 -11.71 7.75
CA ILE A 583 -8.56 -12.34 8.57
C ILE A 583 -7.59 -11.31 9.12
N ALA A 584 -7.48 -11.18 10.44
CA ALA A 584 -6.40 -10.43 11.05
C ALA A 584 -5.08 -11.22 11.03
N ILE A 585 -3.99 -10.56 10.65
CA ILE A 585 -2.63 -11.13 10.68
C ILE A 585 -1.69 -10.42 11.67
N GLY A 586 -2.19 -9.46 12.45
CA GLY A 586 -1.42 -8.72 13.46
C GLY A 586 -0.46 -7.69 12.87
N ASP A 587 0.75 -7.58 13.43
CA ASP A 587 1.82 -6.65 13.02
C ASP A 587 2.48 -7.03 11.68
N GLY A 588 1.72 -7.73 10.84
CA GLY A 588 2.13 -8.12 9.50
C GLY A 588 2.23 -6.93 8.55
N ARG A 589 2.82 -7.19 7.40
CA ARG A 589 2.95 -6.23 6.30
C ARG A 589 1.95 -6.54 5.18
N LEU A 590 1.78 -5.59 4.27
CA LEU A 590 0.91 -5.75 3.08
C LEU A 590 1.21 -7.03 2.27
N ASP A 591 2.46 -7.43 2.10
CA ASP A 591 2.81 -8.67 1.39
C ASP A 591 2.37 -9.94 2.13
N GLN A 592 2.41 -9.91 3.46
CA GLN A 592 1.91 -11.02 4.29
C GLN A 592 0.38 -11.05 4.28
N ALA A 593 -0.28 -9.89 4.28
CA ALA A 593 -1.73 -9.78 4.14
C ALA A 593 -2.20 -10.38 2.80
N GLN A 594 -1.53 -10.03 1.70
CA GLN A 594 -1.78 -10.64 0.39
C GLN A 594 -1.59 -12.16 0.38
N ALA A 595 -0.50 -12.66 0.97
CA ALA A 595 -0.27 -14.10 1.05
C ALA A 595 -1.36 -14.81 1.86
N ALA A 596 -1.86 -14.18 2.92
CA ALA A 596 -2.92 -14.70 3.76
C ALA A 596 -4.26 -14.87 3.03
N CYS A 597 -4.49 -14.21 1.89
CA CYS A 597 -5.65 -14.44 1.04
C CYS A 597 -5.77 -15.88 0.52
N SER A 598 -4.66 -16.61 0.43
CA SER A 598 -4.63 -18.04 0.06
C SER A 598 -4.58 -18.97 1.29
N GLY A 599 -4.74 -18.40 2.49
CA GLY A 599 -4.64 -19.12 3.76
C GLY A 599 -5.89 -19.88 4.15
N ALA A 600 -5.92 -20.29 5.42
CA ALA A 600 -7.07 -20.98 6.01
C ALA A 600 -8.22 -20.01 6.28
N ARG A 601 -9.42 -20.41 5.87
CA ARG A 601 -10.68 -19.68 6.12
C ARG A 601 -11.17 -19.92 7.54
N LEU A 602 -11.94 -18.98 8.11
CA LEU A 602 -12.62 -19.19 9.40
C LEU A 602 -13.81 -20.15 9.26
N LEU A 603 -14.54 -20.03 8.14
CA LEU A 603 -15.76 -20.77 7.82
C LEU A 603 -15.69 -21.31 6.37
N GLY A 604 -16.85 -21.65 5.79
CA GLY A 604 -16.93 -22.20 4.43
C GLY A 604 -16.68 -21.19 3.31
N GLY A 605 -16.92 -19.89 3.55
CA GLY A 605 -16.78 -18.84 2.54
C GLY A 605 -15.34 -18.47 2.21
N PRO A 606 -15.10 -17.70 1.14
CA PRO A 606 -13.77 -17.24 0.76
C PRO A 606 -13.19 -16.26 1.79
N ILE A 607 -11.87 -16.09 1.81
CA ILE A 607 -11.24 -14.94 2.47
C ILE A 607 -11.50 -13.73 1.56
N ALA A 608 -12.31 -12.79 2.02
CA ALA A 608 -12.64 -11.59 1.25
C ALA A 608 -11.55 -10.52 1.42
N MET A 609 -11.00 -10.42 2.63
CA MET A 609 -9.90 -9.50 2.93
C MET A 609 -9.09 -9.93 4.15
N THR A 610 -7.94 -9.29 4.31
CA THR A 610 -6.99 -9.54 5.41
C THR A 610 -6.54 -8.21 6.02
N GLN A 611 -6.53 -8.10 7.35
CA GLN A 611 -6.11 -6.90 8.10
C GLN A 611 -4.66 -7.02 8.57
N TYR A 612 -3.93 -5.90 8.50
CA TYR A 612 -2.58 -5.73 9.03
C TYR A 612 -2.38 -4.32 9.58
N LYS A 613 -1.42 -4.13 10.49
CA LYS A 613 -1.14 -2.84 11.12
C LYS A 613 -0.09 -2.04 10.38
N THR A 614 -0.21 -0.71 10.38
CA THR A 614 0.79 0.19 9.81
C THR A 614 0.89 1.48 10.62
N PRO A 615 2.11 2.03 10.81
CA PRO A 615 2.27 3.36 11.39
C PRO A 615 1.58 4.45 10.56
N TYR A 616 0.80 5.32 11.21
CA TYR A 616 0.18 6.49 10.61
C TYR A 616 0.29 7.70 11.55
N GLY A 617 1.10 8.68 11.14
CA GLY A 617 1.46 9.80 12.02
C GLY A 617 2.20 9.31 13.27
N SER A 618 1.68 9.67 14.45
CA SER A 618 2.18 9.20 15.76
C SER A 618 1.39 8.00 16.32
N THR A 619 0.50 7.41 15.52
CA THR A 619 -0.38 6.30 15.92
C THR A 619 -0.24 5.11 14.97
N GLU A 620 -0.89 4.00 15.27
CA GLU A 620 -1.08 2.89 14.34
C GLU A 620 -2.48 2.98 13.71
N ILE A 621 -2.61 2.50 12.48
CA ILE A 621 -3.87 2.34 11.77
C ILE A 621 -3.98 0.92 11.21
N ASP A 622 -5.19 0.38 11.24
CA ASP A 622 -5.51 -0.92 10.68
C ASP A 622 -5.82 -0.77 9.17
N LEU A 623 -5.02 -1.46 8.35
CA LEU A 623 -5.16 -1.50 6.90
C LEU A 623 -5.67 -2.87 6.45
N ASN A 624 -6.46 -2.86 5.38
CA ASN A 624 -7.15 -4.03 4.87
C ASN A 624 -6.81 -4.27 3.40
N TRP A 625 -6.41 -5.48 3.06
CA TRP A 625 -6.16 -5.88 1.69
C TRP A 625 -7.34 -6.69 1.13
N SER A 626 -7.89 -6.28 -0.01
CA SER A 626 -8.93 -7.03 -0.74
C SER A 626 -8.33 -8.25 -1.44
N CYS A 627 -8.81 -9.45 -1.12
CA CYS A 627 -8.30 -10.70 -1.71
C CYS A 627 -8.81 -10.98 -3.13
N SER A 628 -9.93 -10.36 -3.49
CA SER A 628 -10.53 -10.37 -4.83
C SER A 628 -10.25 -9.09 -5.57
#